data_AF-A0A2V9K029-F1
#
_entry.id   AF-A0A2V9K029-F1
#
_cell.length_a   1.000
_cell.length_b   1.000
_cell.length_c   1.000
_cell.angle_alpha   90.00
_cell.angle_beta   90.00
_cell.angle_gamma   90.00
#
_symmetry.space_group_name_H-M   'P 1'
#
loop_
_entity.id
_entity.type
_entity.pdbx_description
1 polymer ?
#
loop_
_entity_poly.entity_id
_entity_poly.type
_entity_poly.pdbx_seq_one_letter_code
_entity_poly.pdbx_strand_id
1 'polypeptide(L)'
;MARGGPHFRARLHGRAQPPLRPRLPVRQGGSGRGTRGDVGPLQDEPRRAPGTGGYLYETPIHLLDLARWFFGEVKDLRSAVRTCVYAEPDNFSLLVTFASGLALTFVSCAHATWAFPFERVEVFGRHFTLETTEMERVACTSGLEAATTTRDFHALALDAKRGYAGIDHNFISAVIGEEEPLVSAEDGYRSVELVDRIYRFLI
;
A
#
# COMPACT_ATOMS: atom_id res chain seq x y z
N MET A 1 1.42 -36.43 20.99
CA MET A 1 1.17 -36.37 19.53
C MET A 1 1.13 -34.91 19.11
N ALA A 2 2.17 -34.46 18.40
CA ALA A 2 2.31 -33.10 17.89
C ALA A 2 1.63 -32.97 16.53
N ARG A 3 0.96 -31.85 16.26
CA ARG A 3 0.71 -31.33 14.90
C ARG A 3 0.88 -29.82 14.93
N GLY A 4 1.95 -29.35 14.28
CA GLY A 4 2.33 -27.95 14.17
C GLY A 4 1.43 -27.19 13.21
N GLY A 5 1.04 -25.97 13.60
CA GLY A 5 0.45 -24.97 12.71
C GLY A 5 1.53 -24.16 11.99
N PRO A 6 1.18 -23.44 10.91
CA PRO A 6 2.14 -22.73 10.09
C PRO A 6 2.75 -21.55 10.88
N HIS A 7 4.07 -21.61 11.06
CA HIS A 7 4.86 -20.55 11.67
C HIS A 7 5.05 -19.41 10.66
N PHE A 8 4.48 -18.24 10.96
CA PHE A 8 4.79 -16.99 10.31
C PHE A 8 6.24 -16.59 10.68
N ARG A 9 7.19 -16.75 9.75
CA ARG A 9 8.57 -16.26 9.89
C ARG A 9 8.79 -15.10 8.92
N ALA A 10 8.59 -13.88 9.41
CA ALA A 10 9.17 -12.70 8.76
C ALA A 10 10.69 -12.76 8.92
N ARG A 11 11.44 -12.87 7.81
CA ARG A 11 12.90 -12.74 7.81
C ARG A 11 13.23 -11.25 7.91
N LEU A 12 13.57 -10.79 9.11
CA LEU A 12 14.17 -9.48 9.33
C LEU A 12 15.65 -9.69 9.67
N HIS A 13 16.52 -9.54 8.68
CA HIS A 13 17.96 -9.36 8.91
C HIS A 13 18.33 -7.93 8.52
N GLY A 14 18.82 -7.15 9.49
CA GLY A 14 19.34 -5.82 9.25
C GLY A 14 20.34 -5.43 10.33
N ARG A 15 21.62 -5.57 10.00
CA ARG A 15 22.76 -5.10 10.81
C ARG A 15 22.82 -3.57 10.78
N ALA A 16 23.34 -2.98 11.86
CA ALA A 16 23.46 -1.54 12.07
C ALA A 16 24.30 -0.82 11.00
N GLN A 17 23.79 0.30 10.48
CA GLN A 17 24.55 1.25 9.65
C GLN A 17 25.42 2.18 10.51
N PRO A 18 26.64 2.53 10.08
CA PRO A 18 27.48 3.53 10.76
C PRO A 18 27.03 4.97 10.46
N PRO A 19 27.31 5.94 11.36
CA PRO A 19 26.73 7.28 11.30
C PRO A 19 27.33 8.17 10.21
N LEU A 20 26.47 8.93 9.53
CA LEU A 20 26.83 9.96 8.55
C LEU A 20 27.31 11.24 9.24
N ARG A 21 28.38 11.84 8.72
CA ARG A 21 28.95 13.13 9.20
C ARG A 21 28.07 14.32 8.76
N PRO A 22 27.98 15.39 9.58
CA PRO A 22 27.11 16.53 9.31
C PRO A 22 27.65 17.43 8.17
N ARG A 23 26.74 17.89 7.29
CA ARG A 23 27.00 18.97 6.32
C ARG A 23 26.61 20.33 6.91
N LEU A 24 27.44 21.34 6.63
CA LEU A 24 27.29 22.74 7.06
C LEU A 24 26.03 23.42 6.46
N PRO A 25 25.43 24.42 7.16
CA PRO A 25 24.17 25.02 6.74
C PRO A 25 24.35 26.05 5.61
N VAL A 26 23.47 25.98 4.62
CA VAL A 26 23.29 27.02 3.60
C VAL A 26 22.24 28.01 4.09
N ARG A 27 22.60 29.30 4.10
CA ARG A 27 21.70 30.43 4.37
C ARG A 27 20.65 30.56 3.26
N GLN A 28 19.39 30.74 3.62
CA GLN A 28 18.43 31.51 2.81
C GLN A 28 17.64 32.45 3.70
N GLY A 29 17.54 33.70 3.25
CA GLY A 29 16.75 34.75 3.89
C GLY A 29 15.42 34.97 3.18
N GLY A 30 14.64 35.92 3.71
CA GLY A 30 13.63 36.64 2.93
C GLY A 30 12.18 36.32 3.27
N SER A 31 11.64 37.14 4.16
CA SER A 31 10.25 37.35 4.57
C SER A 31 9.16 37.34 3.47
N GLY A 32 7.98 36.84 3.84
CA GLY A 32 6.70 37.21 3.20
C GLY A 32 5.51 36.77 4.05
N ARG A 33 4.80 37.73 4.68
CA ARG A 33 3.54 37.52 5.40
C ARG A 33 2.39 37.30 4.41
N GLY A 34 1.58 36.26 4.61
CA GLY A 34 0.31 36.05 3.91
C GLY A 34 -0.80 35.75 4.94
N THR A 35 -1.85 36.57 4.91
CA THR A 35 -3.03 36.53 5.78
C THR A 35 -4.01 35.42 5.39
N ARG A 36 -4.79 34.94 6.38
CA ARG A 36 -5.83 33.90 6.26
C ARG A 36 -7.00 34.33 5.37
N GLY A 37 -7.56 33.37 4.64
CA GLY A 37 -9.00 33.26 4.38
C GLY A 37 -9.46 33.49 2.95
N ASP A 38 -9.08 32.60 2.03
CA ASP A 38 -9.87 32.33 0.83
C ASP A 38 -9.68 30.86 0.44
N VAL A 39 -10.74 30.06 0.57
CA VAL A 39 -10.76 28.70 0.00
C VAL A 39 -11.11 28.92 -1.47
N GLY A 40 -10.07 29.05 -2.30
CA GLY A 40 -10.21 29.24 -3.73
C GLY A 40 -11.05 28.11 -4.37
N PRO A 41 -11.65 28.35 -5.55
CA PRO A 41 -12.42 27.33 -6.25
C PRO A 41 -11.57 26.07 -6.44
N LEU A 42 -12.21 24.89 -6.34
CA LEU A 42 -11.62 23.58 -6.65
C LEU A 42 -10.75 23.75 -7.90
N GLN A 43 -9.43 23.80 -7.68
CA GLN A 43 -8.45 24.02 -8.72
C GLN A 43 -8.61 22.89 -9.73
N ASP A 44 -8.59 23.24 -11.03
CA ASP A 44 -8.76 22.34 -12.18
C ASP A 44 -8.39 20.90 -11.84
N GLU A 45 -9.42 20.08 -11.64
CA GLU A 45 -9.28 18.66 -11.33
C GLU A 45 -8.32 18.04 -12.37
N PRO A 46 -7.21 17.41 -11.94
CA PRO A 46 -6.25 16.87 -12.90
C PRO A 46 -6.99 15.85 -13.78
N ARG A 47 -7.18 16.21 -15.05
CA ARG A 47 -7.66 15.25 -16.05
C ARG A 47 -6.66 14.10 -16.05
N ARG A 48 -7.12 12.90 -15.70
CA ARG A 48 -6.31 11.67 -15.80
C ARG A 48 -5.70 11.59 -17.19
N ALA A 49 -4.44 11.18 -17.26
CA ALA A 49 -3.75 11.01 -18.52
C ALA A 49 -4.49 9.93 -19.33
N PRO A 50 -4.86 10.19 -20.60
CA PRO A 50 -5.45 9.16 -21.43
C PRO A 50 -4.46 7.99 -21.61
N GLY A 51 -4.98 6.75 -21.53
CA GLY A 51 -4.21 5.54 -21.82
C GLY A 51 -3.68 4.75 -20.61
N THR A 52 -4.13 5.01 -19.39
CA THR A 52 -3.72 4.23 -18.19
C THR A 52 -4.42 2.88 -18.06
N GLY A 53 -5.49 2.65 -18.82
CA GLY A 53 -6.32 1.43 -18.72
C GLY A 53 -7.41 1.49 -17.64
N GLY A 54 -7.49 2.60 -16.90
CA GLY A 54 -8.47 2.83 -15.85
C GLY A 54 -7.85 2.96 -14.46
N TYR A 55 -8.56 3.60 -13.52
CA TYR A 55 -8.05 3.94 -12.19
C TYR A 55 -7.33 2.82 -11.44
N LEU A 56 -7.91 1.61 -11.42
CA LEU A 56 -7.31 0.50 -10.68
C LEU A 56 -5.90 0.12 -11.15
N TYR A 57 -5.52 0.40 -12.41
CA TYR A 57 -4.18 0.09 -12.95
C TYR A 57 -3.09 1.07 -12.52
N GLU A 58 -3.43 2.17 -11.88
CA GLU A 58 -2.46 3.17 -11.43
C GLU A 58 -1.94 2.82 -10.03
N THR A 59 -2.54 3.36 -8.98
CA THR A 59 -2.14 3.10 -7.59
C THR A 59 -2.78 1.85 -6.97
N PRO A 60 -4.10 1.60 -7.15
CA PRO A 60 -4.79 0.52 -6.42
C PRO A 60 -4.26 -0.89 -6.72
N ILE A 61 -3.70 -1.14 -7.91
CA ILE A 61 -3.10 -2.43 -8.27
C ILE A 61 -1.99 -2.84 -7.31
N HIS A 62 -1.21 -1.89 -6.77
CA HIS A 62 -0.16 -2.18 -5.80
C HIS A 62 -0.72 -2.74 -4.48
N LEU A 63 -1.87 -2.25 -4.02
CA LEU A 63 -2.50 -2.78 -2.81
C LEU A 63 -3.20 -4.12 -3.06
N LEU A 64 -3.72 -4.35 -4.27
CA LEU A 64 -4.25 -5.66 -4.67
C LEU A 64 -3.13 -6.71 -4.77
N ASP A 65 -1.98 -6.33 -5.34
CA ASP A 65 -0.77 -7.14 -5.38
C ASP A 65 -0.25 -7.43 -3.96
N LEU A 66 -0.17 -6.41 -3.10
CA LEU A 66 0.22 -6.56 -1.70
C LEU A 66 -0.72 -7.50 -0.93
N ALA A 67 -2.03 -7.44 -1.20
CA ALA A 67 -2.99 -8.33 -0.59
C ALA A 67 -2.74 -9.80 -1.02
N ARG A 68 -2.45 -10.04 -2.29
CA ARG A 68 -2.04 -11.36 -2.79
C ARG A 68 -0.73 -11.83 -2.16
N TRP A 69 0.24 -10.93 -2.05
CA TRP A 69 1.53 -11.20 -1.40
C TRP A 69 1.37 -11.70 0.04
N PHE A 70 0.50 -11.07 0.83
CA PHE A 70 0.30 -11.45 2.23
C PHE A 70 -0.65 -12.64 2.43
N PHE A 71 -1.71 -12.73 1.62
CA PHE A 71 -2.84 -13.62 1.91
C PHE A 71 -3.02 -14.76 0.90
N GLY A 72 -2.18 -14.79 -0.14
CA GLY A 72 -2.15 -15.80 -1.18
C GLY A 72 -3.14 -15.52 -2.32
N GLU A 73 -3.54 -16.59 -3.01
CA GLU A 73 -4.36 -16.44 -4.22
C GLU A 73 -5.84 -16.16 -3.94
N VAL A 74 -6.43 -15.35 -4.82
CA VAL A 74 -7.85 -14.97 -4.76
C VAL A 74 -8.71 -16.11 -5.31
N LYS A 75 -9.65 -16.58 -4.49
CA LYS A 75 -10.62 -17.62 -4.84
C LYS A 75 -11.92 -17.04 -5.41
N ASP A 76 -12.49 -16.03 -4.74
CA ASP A 76 -13.76 -15.41 -5.12
C ASP A 76 -13.71 -13.90 -4.94
N LEU A 77 -14.53 -13.18 -5.70
CA LEU A 77 -14.58 -11.72 -5.72
C LEU A 77 -16.02 -11.25 -5.97
N ARG A 78 -16.48 -10.31 -5.15
CA ARG A 78 -17.70 -9.53 -5.37
C ARG A 78 -17.35 -8.06 -5.41
N SER A 79 -18.00 -7.30 -6.27
CA SER A 79 -17.69 -5.89 -6.47
C SER A 79 -18.95 -5.05 -6.60
N ALA A 80 -18.90 -3.86 -6.01
CA ALA A 80 -19.75 -2.73 -6.32
C ALA A 80 -18.86 -1.62 -6.88
N VAL A 81 -19.01 -1.35 -8.16
CA VAL A 81 -18.22 -0.35 -8.89
C VAL A 81 -19.15 0.75 -9.38
N ARG A 82 -18.72 2.00 -9.29
CA ARG A 82 -19.47 3.17 -9.78
C ARG A 82 -18.54 4.14 -10.49
N THR A 83 -19.14 4.83 -11.45
CA THR A 83 -18.61 6.06 -12.05
C THR A 83 -19.36 7.22 -11.39
N CYS A 84 -18.62 8.11 -10.73
CA CYS A 84 -19.18 9.20 -9.95
C CYS A 84 -18.76 10.58 -10.49
N VAL A 85 -17.46 10.86 -10.54
CA VAL A 85 -16.91 12.18 -10.89
C VAL A 85 -16.22 12.16 -12.25
N TYR A 86 -15.43 11.13 -12.53
CA TYR A 86 -14.68 11.01 -13.78
C TYR A 86 -15.47 10.24 -14.86
N ALA A 87 -14.97 10.26 -16.09
CA ALA A 87 -15.60 9.54 -17.22
C ALA A 87 -15.42 8.01 -17.12
N GLU A 88 -14.48 7.56 -16.31
CA GLU A 88 -14.16 6.15 -16.06
C GLU A 88 -14.63 5.75 -14.64
N PRO A 89 -14.84 4.45 -14.38
CA PRO A 89 -15.12 3.97 -13.03
C PRO A 89 -14.07 4.45 -12.03
N ASP A 90 -14.54 5.05 -10.95
CA ASP A 90 -13.70 5.85 -10.05
C ASP A 90 -14.01 5.61 -8.56
N ASN A 91 -14.97 4.72 -8.27
CA ASN A 91 -15.34 4.31 -6.93
C ASN A 91 -15.57 2.79 -6.89
N PHE A 92 -14.84 2.11 -6.01
CA PHE A 92 -14.75 0.66 -5.95
C PHE A 92 -14.91 0.17 -4.51
N SER A 93 -15.82 -0.78 -4.32
CA SER A 93 -16.01 -1.52 -3.07
C SER A 93 -16.02 -3.02 -3.38
N LEU A 94 -15.02 -3.74 -2.90
CA LEU A 94 -14.80 -5.14 -3.22
C LEU A 94 -14.83 -6.00 -1.95
N LEU A 95 -15.40 -7.19 -2.07
CA LEU A 95 -15.27 -8.27 -1.10
C LEU A 95 -14.49 -9.42 -1.77
N VAL A 96 -13.28 -9.66 -1.29
CA VAL A 96 -12.36 -10.66 -1.83
C VAL A 96 -12.27 -11.83 -0.86
N THR A 97 -12.38 -13.05 -1.37
CA THR A 97 -12.13 -14.28 -0.59
C THR A 97 -10.88 -14.96 -1.14
N PHE A 98 -9.91 -15.21 -0.28
CA PHE A 98 -8.68 -15.92 -0.61
C PHE A 98 -8.86 -17.44 -0.53
N ALA A 99 -7.99 -18.20 -1.19
CA ALA A 99 -7.98 -19.66 -1.13
C ALA A 99 -7.80 -20.19 0.31
N SER A 100 -7.13 -19.41 1.17
CA SER A 100 -6.96 -19.67 2.60
C SER A 100 -8.27 -19.55 3.42
N GLY A 101 -9.33 -18.98 2.83
CA GLY A 101 -10.58 -18.65 3.53
C GLY A 101 -10.59 -17.26 4.18
N LEU A 102 -9.49 -16.50 4.12
CA LEU A 102 -9.44 -15.12 4.56
C LEU A 102 -10.35 -14.25 3.67
N ALA A 103 -11.05 -13.30 4.28
CA ALA A 103 -11.85 -12.30 3.58
C ALA A 103 -11.20 -10.92 3.72
N LEU A 104 -11.18 -10.17 2.61
CA LEU A 104 -10.70 -8.79 2.56
C LEU A 104 -11.82 -7.89 2.03
N THR A 105 -12.02 -6.77 2.70
CA THR A 105 -12.79 -5.65 2.16
C THR A 105 -11.80 -4.65 1.57
N PHE A 106 -11.92 -4.39 0.27
CA PHE A 106 -11.08 -3.41 -0.43
C PHE A 106 -11.95 -2.25 -0.88
N VAL A 107 -11.59 -1.03 -0.48
CA VAL A 107 -12.33 0.19 -0.86
C VAL A 107 -11.34 1.17 -1.45
N SER A 108 -11.68 1.73 -2.60
CA SER A 108 -10.83 2.69 -3.29
C SER A 108 -11.67 3.74 -4.01
N CYS A 109 -11.27 5.00 -3.87
CA CYS A 109 -11.97 6.15 -4.42
C CYS A 109 -10.94 7.11 -5.04
N ALA A 110 -11.11 7.37 -6.34
CA ALA A 110 -10.21 8.19 -7.14
C ALA A 110 -10.30 9.70 -6.84
N HIS A 111 -11.38 10.16 -6.20
CA HIS A 111 -11.69 11.58 -6.01
C HIS A 111 -11.80 11.96 -4.53
N ALA A 112 -11.02 11.31 -3.66
CA ALA A 112 -11.00 11.56 -2.21
C ALA A 112 -9.60 12.00 -1.72
N THR A 113 -8.90 12.82 -2.51
CA THR A 113 -7.49 13.21 -2.29
C THR A 113 -7.23 14.03 -1.01
N TRP A 114 -8.28 14.46 -0.31
CA TRP A 114 -8.19 15.14 0.99
C TRP A 114 -8.30 14.19 2.19
N ALA A 115 -8.67 12.93 1.97
CA ALA A 115 -8.88 11.95 3.03
C ALA A 115 -7.55 11.24 3.34
N PHE A 116 -6.77 11.79 4.26
CA PHE A 116 -5.58 11.12 4.81
C PHE A 116 -5.97 10.17 5.96
N PRO A 117 -5.37 8.97 6.08
CA PRO A 117 -4.35 8.38 5.20
C PRO A 117 -4.93 7.97 3.83
N PHE A 118 -4.12 8.08 2.77
CA PHE A 118 -4.52 7.72 1.42
C PHE A 118 -4.51 6.19 1.25
N GLU A 119 -3.54 5.54 1.89
CA GLU A 119 -3.41 4.09 1.94
C GLU A 119 -3.49 3.61 3.39
N ARG A 120 -4.42 2.69 3.66
CA ARG A 120 -4.60 2.10 4.98
C ARG A 120 -4.87 0.61 4.86
N VAL A 121 -4.18 -0.16 5.69
CA VAL A 121 -4.37 -1.60 5.83
C VAL A 121 -4.70 -1.90 7.29
N GLU A 122 -5.77 -2.65 7.49
CA GLU A 122 -6.18 -3.16 8.79
C GLU A 122 -6.25 -4.69 8.73
N VAL A 123 -5.58 -5.36 9.66
CA VAL A 123 -5.55 -6.81 9.74
C VAL A 123 -6.06 -7.25 11.10
N PHE A 124 -7.11 -8.05 11.09
CA PHE A 124 -7.71 -8.63 12.29
C PHE A 124 -7.28 -10.10 12.42
N GLY A 125 -6.33 -10.34 13.32
CA GLY A 125 -5.82 -11.67 13.60
C GLY A 125 -6.45 -12.30 14.83
N ARG A 126 -5.98 -13.51 15.18
CA ARG A 126 -6.41 -14.18 16.41
C ARG A 126 -5.85 -13.41 17.62
N HIS A 127 -6.72 -12.66 18.28
CA HIS A 127 -6.39 -11.83 19.46
C HIS A 127 -5.39 -10.70 19.18
N PHE A 128 -5.30 -10.22 17.95
CA PHE A 128 -4.58 -8.99 17.66
C PHE A 128 -5.17 -8.23 16.48
N THR A 129 -4.86 -6.93 16.43
CA THR A 129 -5.13 -6.07 15.28
C THR A 129 -3.84 -5.38 14.87
N LEU A 130 -3.59 -5.29 13.57
CA LEU A 130 -2.58 -4.44 12.96
C LEU A 130 -3.26 -3.34 12.16
N GLU A 131 -2.75 -2.11 12.26
CA GLU A 131 -3.21 -0.97 11.46
C GLU A 131 -2.00 -0.22 10.92
N THR A 132 -2.07 0.20 9.66
CA THR A 132 -1.15 1.18 9.09
C THR A 132 -1.76 2.56 9.06
N THR A 133 -0.94 3.59 9.24
CA THR A 133 -1.31 4.98 8.88
C THR A 133 -0.36 5.39 7.78
N GLU A 134 -0.76 5.21 6.52
CA GLU A 134 0.12 5.42 5.36
C GLU A 134 1.43 4.62 5.52
N MET A 135 2.53 5.10 4.94
CA MET A 135 3.89 4.62 5.18
C MET A 135 4.53 5.19 6.47
N GLU A 136 3.74 5.82 7.34
CA GLU A 136 4.25 6.59 8.48
C GLU A 136 4.29 5.78 9.77
N ARG A 137 3.34 4.86 9.95
CA ARG A 137 3.16 4.17 11.24
C ARG A 137 2.53 2.80 11.07
N VAL A 138 2.97 1.86 11.91
CA VAL A 138 2.33 0.56 12.10
C VAL A 138 1.99 0.39 13.58
N ALA A 139 0.72 0.15 13.89
CA ALA A 139 0.23 -0.09 15.25
C ALA A 139 -0.19 -1.56 15.40
N CYS A 140 0.09 -2.15 16.56
CA CYS A 140 -0.30 -3.51 16.93
C CYS A 140 -0.95 -3.53 18.31
N THR A 141 -2.17 -4.05 18.40
CA THR A 141 -2.93 -4.17 19.65
C THR A 141 -3.29 -5.63 19.88
N SER A 142 -2.97 -6.21 21.04
CA SER A 142 -3.11 -7.65 21.32
C SER A 142 -4.09 -8.01 22.45
N GLY A 143 -5.12 -7.20 22.66
CA GLY A 143 -6.15 -7.43 23.68
C GLY A 143 -6.85 -6.14 24.11
N LEU A 144 -7.97 -6.27 24.83
CA LEU A 144 -8.81 -5.12 25.24
C LEU A 144 -8.09 -4.16 26.19
N GLU A 145 -7.23 -4.69 27.07
CA GLU A 145 -6.48 -3.92 28.07
C GLU A 145 -4.97 -3.90 27.75
N ALA A 146 -4.59 -4.36 26.56
CA ALA A 146 -3.20 -4.37 26.14
C ALA A 146 -2.81 -2.99 25.59
N ALA A 147 -1.64 -2.49 25.99
CA ALA A 147 -1.07 -1.31 25.37
C ALA A 147 -0.76 -1.58 23.88
N THR A 148 -1.17 -0.66 23.02
CA THR A 148 -0.83 -0.69 21.59
C THR A 148 0.66 -0.44 21.40
N THR A 149 1.36 -1.38 20.76
CA THR A 149 2.74 -1.18 20.34
C THR A 149 2.75 -0.46 19.00
N THR A 150 3.48 0.65 18.91
CA THR A 150 3.57 1.46 17.69
C THR A 150 5.01 1.48 17.18
N ARG A 151 5.18 1.28 15.88
CA ARG A 151 6.40 1.60 15.15
C ARG A 151 6.16 2.84 14.32
N ASP A 152 6.95 3.87 14.60
CA ASP A 152 6.88 5.17 13.93
C ASP A 152 8.03 5.28 12.93
N PHE A 153 7.69 5.66 11.71
CA PHE A 153 8.62 5.82 10.60
C PHE A 153 8.61 7.26 10.07
N HIS A 154 7.93 8.20 10.75
CA HIS A 154 7.66 9.53 10.22
C HIS A 154 8.92 10.30 9.87
N ALA A 155 9.94 10.20 10.71
CA ALA A 155 11.23 10.85 10.51
C ALA A 155 12.10 10.21 9.41
N LEU A 156 11.71 9.08 8.83
CA LEU A 156 12.45 8.47 7.73
C LEU A 156 12.23 9.23 6.42
N ALA A 157 13.28 9.29 5.60
CA ALA A 157 13.17 9.81 4.24
C ALA A 157 12.20 8.95 3.41
N LEU A 158 11.49 9.58 2.46
CA LEU A 158 10.49 8.91 1.64
C LEU A 158 11.06 7.70 0.87
N ASP A 159 12.28 7.81 0.34
CA ASP A 159 12.93 6.71 -0.38
C ASP A 159 13.24 5.51 0.52
N ALA A 160 13.46 5.74 1.81
CA ALA A 160 13.64 4.66 2.79
C ALA A 160 12.30 3.98 3.14
N LYS A 161 11.17 4.67 2.99
CA LYS A 161 9.82 4.14 3.23
C LYS A 161 9.29 3.31 2.05
N ARG A 162 9.59 3.73 0.81
CA ARG A 162 9.07 3.13 -0.43
C ARG A 162 9.59 1.74 -0.77
N GLY A 163 10.63 1.26 -0.08
CA GLY A 163 11.16 -0.09 -0.28
C GLY A 163 11.99 -0.31 -1.55
N TYR A 164 12.25 0.72 -2.36
CA TYR A 164 13.00 0.59 -3.61
C TYR A 164 14.38 -0.05 -3.42
N ALA A 165 15.12 0.35 -2.38
CA ALA A 165 16.41 -0.26 -2.09
C ALA A 165 16.33 -1.79 -1.84
N GLY A 166 15.21 -2.26 -1.28
CA GLY A 166 14.98 -3.70 -1.08
C GLY A 166 14.66 -4.42 -2.39
N ILE A 167 13.85 -3.81 -3.25
CA ILE A 167 13.53 -4.35 -4.59
C ILE A 167 14.79 -4.37 -5.46
N ASP A 168 15.57 -3.29 -5.48
CA ASP A 168 16.82 -3.18 -6.24
C ASP A 168 17.83 -4.24 -5.77
N HIS A 169 17.97 -4.43 -4.46
CA HIS A 169 18.85 -5.45 -3.91
C HIS A 169 18.42 -6.86 -4.36
N ASN A 170 17.15 -7.22 -4.20
CA ASN A 170 16.68 -8.54 -4.60
C ASN A 170 16.77 -8.74 -6.12
N PHE A 171 16.49 -7.72 -6.93
CA PHE A 171 16.67 -7.78 -8.37
C PHE A 171 18.13 -8.09 -8.74
N ILE A 172 19.09 -7.36 -8.17
CA ILE A 172 20.52 -7.59 -8.42
C ILE A 172 20.91 -8.99 -7.97
N SER A 173 20.54 -9.39 -6.75
CA SER A 173 20.84 -10.72 -6.21
C SER A 173 20.25 -11.84 -7.06
N ALA A 174 19.05 -11.67 -7.62
CA ALA A 174 18.46 -12.62 -8.55
C ALA A 174 19.21 -12.69 -9.88
N VAL A 175 19.63 -11.56 -10.44
CA VAL A 175 20.40 -11.50 -11.69
C VAL A 175 21.75 -12.24 -11.57
N ILE A 176 22.40 -12.15 -10.41
CA ILE A 176 23.70 -12.80 -10.17
C ILE A 176 23.58 -14.22 -9.57
N GLY A 177 22.35 -14.73 -9.38
CA GLY A 177 22.09 -16.09 -8.92
C GLY A 177 22.28 -16.33 -7.42
N GLU A 178 22.25 -15.28 -6.60
CA GLU A 178 22.35 -15.38 -5.14
C GLU A 178 21.01 -15.63 -4.46
N GLU A 179 19.93 -15.10 -5.03
CA GLU A 179 18.56 -15.24 -4.52
C GLU A 179 17.58 -15.54 -5.67
N GLU A 180 16.37 -15.97 -5.34
CA GLU A 180 15.27 -15.97 -6.31
C GLU A 180 14.60 -14.59 -6.33
N PRO A 181 14.00 -14.17 -7.46
CA PRO A 181 13.16 -12.97 -7.49
C PRO A 181 12.03 -13.09 -6.46
N LEU A 182 11.89 -12.08 -5.60
CA LEU A 182 10.79 -12.02 -4.65
C LEU A 182 9.46 -11.90 -5.39
N VAL A 183 9.41 -11.10 -6.45
CA VAL A 183 8.25 -10.94 -7.32
C VAL A 183 8.60 -11.38 -8.74
N SER A 184 7.74 -12.21 -9.31
CA SER A 184 7.91 -12.78 -10.65
C SER A 184 7.03 -12.10 -11.70
N ALA A 185 7.24 -12.42 -12.98
CA ALA A 185 6.34 -11.98 -14.04
C ALA A 185 4.92 -12.55 -13.87
N GLU A 186 4.78 -13.75 -13.30
CA GLU A 186 3.48 -14.35 -13.00
C GLU A 186 2.75 -13.55 -11.92
N ASP A 187 3.45 -13.03 -10.91
CA ASP A 187 2.83 -12.19 -9.87
C ASP A 187 2.23 -10.92 -10.47
N GLY A 188 2.98 -10.27 -11.36
CA GLY A 188 2.48 -9.11 -12.11
C GLY A 188 1.29 -9.45 -13.02
N TYR A 189 1.36 -10.56 -13.76
CA TYR A 189 0.26 -11.04 -14.60
C TYR A 189 -1.02 -11.29 -13.79
N ARG A 190 -0.90 -11.94 -12.63
CA ARG A 190 -2.04 -12.25 -11.76
C ARG A 190 -2.68 -11.01 -11.14
N SER A 191 -1.87 -9.99 -10.83
CA SER A 191 -2.38 -8.70 -10.34
C SER A 191 -3.14 -7.95 -11.44
N VAL A 192 -2.66 -8.00 -12.69
CA VAL A 192 -3.40 -7.49 -13.87
C VAL A 192 -4.68 -8.30 -14.11
N GLU A 193 -4.62 -9.63 -14.07
CA GLU A 193 -5.78 -10.52 -14.22
C GLU A 193 -6.86 -10.21 -13.18
N LEU A 194 -6.47 -9.94 -11.93
CA LEU A 194 -7.39 -9.55 -10.87
C LEU A 194 -8.07 -8.21 -11.15
N VAL A 195 -7.31 -7.20 -11.60
CA VAL A 195 -7.87 -5.89 -11.98
C VAL A 195 -8.83 -6.03 -13.16
N ASP A 196 -8.46 -6.79 -14.19
CA ASP A 196 -9.31 -7.04 -15.35
C ASP A 196 -10.61 -7.75 -14.96
N ARG A 197 -10.54 -8.73 -14.05
CA ARG A 197 -11.73 -9.38 -13.48
C ARG A 197 -12.64 -8.38 -12.76
N ILE A 198 -12.10 -7.40 -12.03
CA ILE A 198 -12.90 -6.37 -11.36
C ILE A 198 -13.65 -5.51 -12.41
N TYR A 199 -12.97 -5.09 -13.47
CA TYR A 199 -13.60 -4.29 -14.52
C TYR A 199 -14.66 -5.07 -15.31
N ARG A 200 -14.50 -6.38 -15.49
CA ARG A 200 -15.52 -7.20 -16.18
C ARG A 200 -16.86 -7.28 -15.45
N PHE A 201 -16.93 -6.99 -14.15
CA PHE A 201 -18.21 -6.89 -13.41
C PHE A 201 -19.04 -5.65 -13.80
N LEU A 202 -18.53 -4.79 -14.69
CA LEU A 202 -19.26 -3.64 -15.23
C LEU A 202 -20.16 -4.02 -16.42
N ILE A 203 -20.03 -5.23 -16.95
CA ILE A 203 -20.80 -5.78 -18.08
C ILE A 203 -21.84 -6.76 -17.54
#